data_AF-A0A9P4QGW2-F1
#
_entry.id   AF-A0A9P4QGW2-F1
#
_cell.length_a   1.000
_cell.length_b   1.000
_cell.length_c   1.000
_cell.angle_alpha   90.00
_cell.angle_beta   90.00
_cell.angle_gamma   90.00
#
_symmetry.space_group_name_H-M   'P 1'
#
loop_
_entity.id
_entity.type
_entity.pdbx_description
1 polymer ?
#
loop_
_entity_poly.entity_id
_entity_poly.type
_entity_poly.pdbx_seq_one_letter_code
_entity_poly.pdbx_strand_id
1 'polypeptide(L)'
;MSDGLNQVRAMRVTELMGDYRRILQYIANIRANPSAEEQNEDGFIVLRRCSQDAQALLAQPFHASPSARGDAEADKQALKRIIYDASVRRFKAQKIYLRATAALRWINSRTSILQGQRARSQHAPALQQIGATLRQEIASVTDQRVELSLRTADVQSGKWLQEDPSLTEIQRLMASGGYGGK
;
A
#
# COMPACT_ATOMS: atom_id res chain seq x y z
N MET A 1 19.19 -28.31 10.31
CA MET A 1 20.50 -27.71 9.99
C MET A 1 20.23 -26.57 9.04
N SER A 2 20.65 -25.34 9.39
CA SER A 2 20.29 -24.15 8.63
C SER A 2 20.78 -24.30 7.19
N ASP A 3 19.88 -24.09 6.23
CA ASP A 3 20.09 -24.26 4.79
C ASP A 3 21.06 -23.24 4.15
N GLY A 4 21.77 -22.44 4.95
CA GLY A 4 22.70 -21.40 4.49
C GLY A 4 22.03 -20.16 3.88
N LEU A 5 20.69 -20.10 3.78
CA LEU A 5 19.98 -19.02 3.09
C LEU A 5 19.61 -17.83 3.99
N ASN A 6 20.04 -17.81 5.26
CA ASN A 6 19.68 -16.74 6.20
C ASN A 6 20.14 -15.35 5.74
N GLN A 7 21.29 -15.24 5.07
CA GLN A 7 21.73 -13.97 4.49
C GLN A 7 20.81 -13.50 3.36
N VAL A 8 20.37 -14.43 2.51
CA VAL A 8 19.43 -14.13 1.41
C VAL A 8 18.07 -13.71 1.97
N ARG A 9 17.57 -14.39 3.02
CA ARG A 9 16.35 -14.00 3.73
C ARG A 9 16.46 -12.61 4.36
N ALA A 10 17.58 -12.30 5.01
CA ALA A 10 17.81 -10.98 5.60
C ALA A 10 17.83 -9.87 4.55
N MET A 11 18.42 -10.14 3.37
CA MET A 11 18.36 -9.25 2.22
C MET A 11 16.91 -9.05 1.75
N ARG A 12 16.14 -10.13 1.62
CA ARG A 12 14.72 -10.05 1.23
C ARG A 12 13.87 -9.24 2.21
N VAL A 13 14.09 -9.41 3.51
CA VAL A 13 13.46 -8.57 4.55
C VAL A 13 13.79 -7.10 4.33
N THR A 14 15.06 -6.78 4.04
CA THR A 14 15.51 -5.39 3.81
C THR A 14 14.82 -4.78 2.59
N GLU A 15 14.70 -5.52 1.49
CA GLU A 15 13.99 -5.08 0.29
C GLU A 15 12.51 -4.79 0.55
N LEU A 16 11.80 -5.73 1.19
CA LEU A 16 10.37 -5.58 1.49
C LEU A 16 10.12 -4.39 2.40
N MET A 17 10.95 -4.22 3.43
CA MET A 17 10.88 -3.09 4.36
C MET A 17 11.25 -1.76 3.72
N GLY A 18 12.23 -1.76 2.82
CA GLY A 18 12.59 -0.59 2.03
C GLY A 18 11.44 -0.13 1.14
N ASP A 19 10.83 -1.05 0.39
CA ASP A 19 9.69 -0.77 -0.47
C ASP A 19 8.49 -0.25 0.33
N TYR A 20 8.16 -0.92 1.45
CA TYR A 20 7.09 -0.51 2.35
C TYR A 20 7.28 0.93 2.85
N ARG A 21 8.47 1.27 3.37
CA ARG A 21 8.77 2.63 3.85
C ARG A 21 8.69 3.66 2.73
N ARG A 22 9.23 3.33 1.55
CA ARG A 22 9.20 4.20 0.38
C ARG A 22 7.77 4.53 -0.03
N ILE A 23 6.89 3.52 -0.09
CA ILE A 23 5.47 3.72 -0.43
C ILE A 23 4.78 4.65 0.57
N LEU A 24 5.02 4.44 1.87
CA LEU A 24 4.42 5.28 2.91
C LEU A 24 4.95 6.72 2.88
N GLN A 25 6.24 6.91 2.60
CA GLN A 25 6.82 8.24 2.39
C GLN A 25 6.17 8.94 1.20
N TYR A 26 5.91 8.23 0.09
CA TYR A 26 5.17 8.80 -1.03
C TYR A 26 3.77 9.26 -0.62
N ILE A 27 3.01 8.43 0.11
CA ILE A 27 1.67 8.79 0.57
C ILE A 27 1.73 10.01 1.50
N ALA A 28 2.67 10.04 2.45
CA ALA A 28 2.84 11.13 3.40
C ALA A 28 3.23 12.47 2.73
N ASN A 29 3.94 12.40 1.60
CA ASN A 29 4.34 13.58 0.84
C ASN A 29 3.23 14.14 -0.08
N ILE A 30 2.09 13.45 -0.21
CA ILE A 30 0.96 14.00 -0.96
C ILE A 30 0.42 15.22 -0.23
N ARG A 31 0.46 16.37 -0.92
CA ARG A 31 -0.11 17.63 -0.41
C ARG A 31 -1.41 17.92 -1.15
N ALA A 32 -2.50 17.96 -0.42
CA ALA A 32 -3.80 18.38 -0.90
C ALA A 32 -4.37 19.40 0.08
N ASN A 33 -4.67 20.60 -0.41
CA ASN A 33 -5.19 21.71 0.39
C ASN A 33 -6.61 22.06 -0.07
N PRO A 34 -7.63 21.21 0.23
CA PRO A 34 -9.01 21.53 -0.13
C PRO A 34 -9.49 22.75 0.64
N SER A 35 -10.27 23.62 -0.03
CA SER A 35 -11.09 24.61 0.67
C SER A 35 -12.20 23.92 1.49
N ALA A 36 -12.83 24.63 2.43
CA ALA A 36 -13.91 24.08 3.26
C ALA A 36 -15.07 23.51 2.42
N GLU A 37 -15.37 24.13 1.27
CA GLU A 37 -16.40 23.69 0.34
C GLU A 37 -16.03 22.38 -0.38
N GLU A 38 -14.74 22.11 -0.57
CA GLU A 38 -14.23 20.97 -1.35
C GLU A 38 -13.92 19.74 -0.48
N GLN A 39 -13.91 19.88 0.84
CA GLN A 39 -13.53 18.80 1.77
C GLN A 39 -14.39 17.54 1.63
N ASN A 40 -15.61 17.70 1.12
CA ASN A 40 -16.59 16.62 0.95
C ASN A 40 -16.62 16.06 -0.48
N GLU A 41 -15.72 16.49 -1.34
CA GLU A 41 -15.65 15.97 -2.70
C GLU A 41 -14.90 14.62 -2.73
N ASP A 42 -15.34 13.73 -3.62
CA ASP A 42 -14.94 12.32 -3.66
C ASP A 42 -13.42 12.10 -3.56
N GLY A 43 -12.62 12.81 -4.36
CA GLY A 43 -11.17 12.63 -4.36
C GLY A 43 -10.51 13.05 -3.05
N PHE A 44 -10.99 14.12 -2.41
CA PHE A 44 -10.44 14.58 -1.12
C PHE A 44 -10.84 13.64 0.02
N ILE A 45 -12.05 13.08 -0.01
CA ILE A 45 -12.49 12.05 0.94
C ILE A 45 -11.59 10.82 0.83
N VAL A 46 -11.41 10.30 -0.39
CA VAL A 46 -10.58 9.11 -0.63
C VAL A 46 -9.14 9.35 -0.19
N LEU A 47 -8.56 10.51 -0.54
CA LEU A 47 -7.18 10.82 -0.17
C LEU A 47 -7.00 10.92 1.35
N ARG A 48 -7.92 11.58 2.05
CA ARG A 48 -7.89 11.65 3.52
C ARG A 48 -7.95 10.26 4.14
N ARG A 49 -8.82 9.40 3.64
CA ARG A 49 -8.92 8.01 4.10
C ARG A 49 -7.60 7.26 3.86
N CYS A 50 -6.97 7.44 2.70
CA CYS A 50 -5.68 6.84 2.41
C CYS A 50 -4.59 7.30 3.39
N SER A 51 -4.55 8.58 3.76
CA SER A 51 -3.60 9.10 4.75
C SER A 51 -3.84 8.48 6.13
N GLN A 52 -5.10 8.34 6.55
CA GLN A 52 -5.45 7.68 7.82
C GLN A 52 -5.07 6.20 7.82
N ASP A 53 -5.38 5.47 6.75
CA ASP A 53 -5.05 4.05 6.61
C ASP A 53 -3.52 3.85 6.60
N ALA A 54 -2.76 4.75 5.96
CA ALA A 54 -1.29 4.71 5.97
C ALA A 54 -0.71 4.96 7.37
N GLN A 55 -1.25 5.92 8.11
CA GLN A 55 -0.86 6.18 9.50
C GLN A 55 -1.20 4.99 10.41
N ALA A 56 -2.40 4.40 10.25
CA ALA A 56 -2.80 3.21 11.00
C ALA A 56 -1.87 2.02 10.71
N LEU A 57 -1.44 1.86 9.45
CA LEU A 57 -0.50 0.81 9.06
C LEU A 57 0.90 1.03 9.65
N LEU A 58 1.36 2.29 9.72
CA LEU A 58 2.60 2.68 10.38
C LEU A 58 2.59 2.41 11.89
N ALA A 59 1.45 2.63 12.54
CA ALA A 59 1.29 2.43 13.98
C ALA A 59 1.21 0.94 14.39
N GLN A 60 1.02 0.00 13.45
CA GLN A 60 0.93 -1.42 13.75
C GLN A 60 2.30 -1.98 14.18
N PRO A 61 2.43 -2.60 15.37
CA PRO A 61 3.68 -3.18 15.83
C PRO A 61 4.12 -4.35 14.94
N PHE A 62 5.43 -4.55 14.80
CA PHE A 62 5.95 -5.75 14.15
C PHE A 62 5.77 -6.96 15.06
N HIS A 63 5.32 -8.08 14.48
CA HIS A 63 5.30 -9.36 15.18
C HIS A 63 6.72 -9.95 15.19
N ALA A 64 7.62 -9.34 15.96
CA ALA A 64 8.95 -9.88 16.20
C ALA A 64 8.89 -10.87 17.38
N SER A 65 9.45 -12.07 17.18
CA SER A 65 9.73 -13.00 18.27
C SER A 65 11.21 -12.87 18.62
N PRO A 66 11.60 -12.86 19.92
CA PRO A 66 13.01 -12.80 20.29
C PRO A 66 13.74 -14.01 19.71
N SER A 67 14.79 -13.77 18.93
CA SER A 67 15.67 -14.84 18.47
C SER A 67 16.50 -15.36 19.64
N ALA A 68 16.59 -16.69 19.78
CA ALA A 68 17.56 -17.32 20.65
C ALA A 68 18.93 -17.16 19.99
N ARG A 69 19.80 -16.31 20.57
CA ARG A 69 21.14 -16.02 20.02
C ARG A 69 21.90 -17.32 19.72
N GLY A 70 22.34 -17.47 18.47
CA GLY A 70 23.26 -18.55 18.06
C GLY A 70 22.59 -19.79 17.46
N ASP A 71 21.26 -19.84 17.39
CA ASP A 71 20.54 -20.93 16.72
C ASP A 71 20.13 -20.51 15.29
N ALA A 72 20.88 -21.02 14.30
CA ALA A 72 20.65 -20.71 12.89
C ALA A 72 19.30 -21.21 12.37
N GLU A 73 18.68 -22.22 12.99
CA GLU A 73 17.31 -22.64 12.67
C GLU A 73 16.28 -21.69 13.28
N ALA A 74 16.50 -21.24 14.51
CA ALA A 74 15.65 -20.21 15.12
C ALA A 74 15.69 -18.91 14.29
N ASP A 75 16.88 -18.49 13.84
CA ASP A 75 17.06 -17.33 12.97
C ASP A 75 16.34 -17.51 11.63
N LYS A 76 16.42 -18.69 11.02
CA LYS A 76 15.66 -19.03 9.80
C LYS A 76 14.17 -18.84 10.02
N GLN A 77 13.61 -19.41 11.09
CA GLN A 77 12.18 -19.29 11.38
C GLN A 77 11.75 -17.86 11.67
N ALA A 78 12.58 -17.10 12.39
CA ALA A 78 12.35 -15.68 12.65
C ALA A 78 12.32 -14.88 11.35
N LEU A 79 13.30 -15.06 10.46
CA LEU A 79 13.38 -14.36 9.18
C LEU A 79 12.19 -14.68 8.26
N LYS A 80 11.74 -15.93 8.20
CA LYS A 80 10.53 -16.31 7.43
C LYS A 80 9.28 -15.60 7.95
N ARG A 81 9.09 -15.52 9.26
CA ARG A 81 7.98 -14.79 9.86
C ARG A 81 8.03 -13.30 9.52
N ILE A 82 9.23 -12.70 9.54
CA ILE A 82 9.41 -11.30 9.16
C ILE A 82 9.11 -11.07 7.67
N ILE A 83 9.53 -11.98 6.77
CA ILE A 83 9.18 -11.91 5.34
C ILE A 83 7.66 -11.90 5.16
N TYR A 84 6.94 -12.73 5.90
CA TYR A 84 5.47 -12.79 5.85
C TYR A 84 4.83 -11.46 6.33
N ASP A 85 5.20 -10.97 7.51
CA ASP A 85 4.72 -9.68 8.04
C ASP A 85 5.04 -8.52 7.08
N ALA A 86 6.28 -8.45 6.59
CA ALA A 86 6.75 -7.42 5.68
C ALA A 86 6.00 -7.43 4.35
N SER A 87 5.71 -8.62 3.80
CA SER A 87 4.96 -8.78 2.56
C SER A 87 3.52 -8.28 2.71
N VAL A 88 2.85 -8.62 3.83
CA VAL A 88 1.49 -8.13 4.12
C VAL A 88 1.46 -6.61 4.24
N ARG A 89 2.42 -6.02 4.93
CA ARG A 89 2.51 -4.55 5.09
C ARG A 89 2.75 -3.85 3.75
N ARG A 90 3.71 -4.33 2.97
CA ARG A 90 3.99 -3.79 1.63
C ARG A 90 2.77 -3.89 0.72
N PHE A 91 2.08 -5.03 0.74
CA PHE A 91 0.85 -5.25 -0.04
C PHE A 91 -0.25 -4.24 0.31
N LYS A 92 -0.53 -4.05 1.61
CA LYS A 92 -1.51 -3.04 2.06
C LYS A 92 -1.10 -1.63 1.71
N ALA A 93 0.17 -1.27 1.94
CA ALA A 93 0.69 0.05 1.58
C ALA A 93 0.52 0.31 0.08
N GLN A 94 0.79 -0.69 -0.77
CA GLN A 94 0.58 -0.57 -2.21
C GLN A 94 -0.90 -0.34 -2.57
N LYS A 95 -1.85 -1.03 -1.93
CA LYS A 95 -3.29 -0.78 -2.13
C LYS A 95 -3.68 0.65 -1.77
N ILE A 96 -3.17 1.16 -0.64
CA ILE A 96 -3.41 2.53 -0.20
C ILE A 96 -2.83 3.51 -1.21
N TYR A 97 -1.59 3.28 -1.66
CA TYR A 97 -0.91 4.11 -2.65
C TYR A 97 -1.67 4.19 -3.98
N LEU A 98 -2.15 3.06 -4.51
CA LEU A 98 -2.93 3.05 -5.75
C LEU A 98 -4.22 3.86 -5.64
N ARG A 99 -4.90 3.82 -4.49
CA ARG A 99 -6.09 4.65 -4.23
C ARG A 99 -5.74 6.13 -4.06
N ALA A 100 -4.65 6.42 -3.36
CA ALA A 100 -4.16 7.79 -3.16
C ALA A 100 -3.77 8.45 -4.50
N THR A 101 -3.11 7.70 -5.39
CA THR A 101 -2.76 8.21 -6.74
C THR A 101 -3.98 8.41 -7.64
N ALA A 102 -5.00 7.55 -7.55
CA ALA A 102 -6.28 7.75 -8.24
C ALA A 102 -6.98 9.04 -7.75
N ALA A 103 -7.05 9.23 -6.44
CA ALA A 103 -7.57 10.45 -5.84
C ALA A 103 -6.78 11.70 -6.27
N LEU A 104 -5.44 11.63 -6.33
CA LEU A 104 -4.60 12.73 -6.78
C LEU A 104 -4.85 13.07 -8.26
N ARG A 105 -5.00 12.07 -9.14
CA ARG A 105 -5.39 12.28 -10.54
C ARG A 105 -6.74 13.00 -10.64
N TRP A 106 -7.71 12.59 -9.83
CA TRP A 106 -9.01 13.24 -9.77
C TRP A 106 -8.90 14.70 -9.32
N ILE A 107 -8.14 14.99 -8.25
CA ILE A 107 -7.91 16.35 -7.73
C ILE A 107 -7.29 17.22 -8.81
N ASN A 108 -6.23 16.75 -9.46
CA ASN A 108 -5.56 17.49 -10.54
C ASN A 108 -6.49 17.75 -11.72
N SER A 109 -7.31 16.76 -12.10
CA SER A 109 -8.30 16.91 -13.18
C SER A 109 -9.36 17.94 -12.82
N ARG A 110 -9.86 17.92 -11.58
CA ARG A 110 -10.83 18.91 -11.09
C ARG A 110 -10.23 20.32 -11.09
N THR A 111 -9.00 20.49 -10.62
CA THR A 111 -8.29 21.78 -10.66
C THR A 111 -8.18 22.29 -12.10
N SER A 112 -7.88 21.41 -13.06
CA SER A 112 -7.81 21.76 -14.48
C SER A 112 -9.16 22.13 -15.10
N ILE A 113 -10.25 21.47 -14.69
CA ILE A 113 -11.62 21.75 -15.20
C ILE A 113 -12.12 23.10 -14.67
N LEU A 114 -11.85 23.37 -13.40
CA LEU A 114 -12.36 24.55 -12.73
C LEU A 114 -11.47 25.78 -12.90
N GLN A 115 -10.17 25.61 -13.12
CA GLN A 115 -9.22 26.69 -13.32
C GLN A 115 -9.28 27.76 -12.22
N GLY A 116 -9.51 27.33 -10.97
CA GLY A 116 -9.68 28.22 -9.81
C GLY A 116 -11.07 28.84 -9.64
N GLN A 117 -12.01 28.58 -10.55
CA GLN A 117 -13.40 29.01 -10.42
C GLN A 117 -14.21 28.02 -9.57
N ARG A 118 -15.33 28.48 -9.01
CA ARG A 118 -16.31 27.57 -8.40
C ARG A 118 -17.00 26.70 -9.46
N ALA A 119 -17.39 25.49 -9.07
CA ALA A 119 -18.21 24.63 -9.92
C ALA A 119 -19.53 25.32 -10.29
N ARG A 120 -19.90 25.21 -11.57
CA ARG A 120 -21.10 25.76 -12.20
C ARG A 120 -21.72 24.69 -13.09
N SER A 121 -22.97 24.88 -13.51
CA SER A 121 -23.70 23.94 -14.36
C SER A 121 -22.91 23.51 -15.61
N GLN A 122 -22.19 24.43 -16.25
CA GLN A 122 -21.34 24.14 -17.41
C GLN A 122 -20.22 23.12 -17.14
N HIS A 123 -19.73 23.01 -15.90
CA HIS A 123 -18.67 22.08 -15.51
C HIS A 123 -19.22 20.69 -15.12
N ALA A 124 -20.52 20.58 -14.89
CA ALA A 124 -21.13 19.37 -14.33
C ALA A 124 -20.83 18.09 -15.12
N PRO A 125 -20.91 18.06 -16.47
CA PRO A 125 -20.61 16.84 -17.24
C PRO A 125 -19.16 16.38 -17.05
N ALA A 126 -18.19 17.31 -17.09
CA ALA A 126 -16.78 17.01 -16.93
C ALA A 126 -16.45 16.53 -15.51
N LEU A 127 -17.04 17.16 -14.48
CA LEU A 127 -16.89 16.74 -13.08
C LEU A 127 -17.48 15.35 -12.83
N GLN A 128 -18.65 15.04 -13.42
CA GLN A 128 -19.24 13.72 -13.36
C GLN A 128 -18.36 12.65 -14.01
N GLN A 129 -17.76 12.97 -15.16
CA GLN A 129 -16.87 12.05 -15.87
C GLN A 129 -15.62 11.70 -15.05
N ILE A 130 -14.95 12.69 -14.45
CA ILE A 130 -13.79 12.40 -13.60
C ILE A 130 -14.19 11.62 -12.34
N GLY A 131 -15.37 11.88 -11.77
CA GLY A 131 -15.91 11.10 -10.64
C GLY A 131 -16.17 9.64 -11.01
N ALA A 132 -16.74 9.38 -12.19
CA ALA A 132 -16.91 8.03 -12.70
C ALA A 132 -15.56 7.32 -12.92
N THR A 133 -14.58 8.04 -13.48
CA THR A 133 -13.22 7.53 -13.69
C THR A 133 -12.56 7.16 -12.36
N LEU A 134 -12.65 8.02 -11.33
CA LEU A 134 -12.13 7.74 -9.99
C LEU A 134 -12.72 6.45 -9.41
N ARG A 135 -14.05 6.28 -9.49
CA ARG A 135 -14.72 5.07 -8.99
C ARG A 135 -14.25 3.81 -9.72
N GLN A 136 -14.10 3.87 -11.05
CA GLN A 136 -13.58 2.77 -11.85
C GLN A 136 -12.13 2.43 -11.48
N GLU A 137 -11.27 3.44 -11.32
CA GLU A 137 -9.89 3.25 -10.90
C GLU A 137 -9.81 2.57 -9.52
N ILE A 138 -10.57 3.06 -8.53
CA ILE A 138 -10.61 2.47 -7.19
C ILE A 138 -11.13 1.03 -7.23
N ALA A 139 -12.19 0.77 -7.99
CA ALA A 139 -12.75 -0.58 -8.16
C ALA A 139 -11.73 -1.54 -8.81
N SER A 140 -10.86 -1.02 -9.67
CA SER A 140 -9.81 -1.80 -10.33
C SER A 140 -8.62 -2.14 -9.40
N VAL A 141 -8.54 -1.55 -8.20
CA VAL A 141 -7.53 -1.89 -7.18
C VAL A 141 -7.96 -3.15 -6.44
N THR A 142 -7.84 -4.29 -7.12
CA THR A 142 -8.13 -5.62 -6.57
C THR A 142 -6.88 -6.26 -5.97
N ASP A 143 -7.07 -7.19 -5.04
CA ASP A 143 -5.98 -7.93 -4.40
C ASP A 143 -5.07 -8.63 -5.42
N GLN A 144 -5.69 -9.29 -6.41
CA GLN A 144 -4.99 -10.00 -7.48
C GLN A 144 -4.14 -9.05 -8.33
N ARG A 145 -4.68 -7.87 -8.68
CA ARG A 145 -3.93 -6.90 -9.48
C ARG A 145 -2.73 -6.34 -8.72
N VAL A 146 -2.90 -6.06 -7.42
CA VAL A 146 -1.82 -5.55 -6.58
C VAL A 146 -0.72 -6.59 -6.40
N GLU A 147 -1.07 -7.84 -6.10
CA GLU A 147 -0.09 -8.91 -5.93
C GLU A 147 0.67 -9.15 -7.22
N LEU A 148 -0.03 -9.29 -8.34
CA LEU A 148 0.59 -9.49 -9.65
C LEU A 148 1.55 -8.35 -10.00
N SER A 149 1.17 -7.10 -9.74
CA SER A 149 2.03 -5.94 -10.00
C SER A 149 3.30 -5.96 -9.13
N LEU A 150 3.18 -6.27 -7.84
CA LEU A 150 4.33 -6.33 -6.93
C LEU A 150 5.25 -7.51 -7.29
N ARG A 151 4.69 -8.68 -7.56
CA ARG A 151 5.40 -9.89 -7.96
C ARG A 151 6.16 -9.67 -9.26
N THR A 152 5.50 -9.08 -10.26
CA THR A 152 6.11 -8.76 -11.56
C THR A 152 7.29 -7.80 -11.39
N ALA A 153 7.13 -6.73 -10.60
CA ALA A 153 8.22 -5.78 -10.34
C ALA A 153 9.42 -6.43 -9.63
N ASP A 154 9.16 -7.33 -8.69
CA ASP A 154 10.21 -8.03 -7.97
C ASP A 154 10.96 -9.04 -8.86
N VAL A 155 10.25 -9.76 -9.74
CA VAL A 155 10.85 -10.64 -10.75
C VAL A 155 11.72 -9.85 -11.73
N GLN A 156 11.21 -8.72 -12.24
CA GLN A 156 11.96 -7.84 -13.13
C GLN A 156 13.21 -7.25 -12.46
N SER A 157 13.18 -7.08 -11.13
CA SER A 157 14.31 -6.61 -10.33
C SER A 157 15.28 -7.73 -9.92
N GLY A 158 15.02 -8.99 -10.31
CA GLY A 158 15.87 -10.14 -9.96
C GLY A 158 15.89 -10.49 -8.47
N LYS A 159 14.86 -10.10 -7.71
CA LYS A 159 14.79 -10.36 -6.26
C LYS A 159 14.53 -11.84 -5.96
N TRP A 160 14.93 -12.30 -4.79
CA TRP A 160 14.68 -13.67 -4.34
C TRP A 160 13.29 -13.81 -3.71
N LEU A 161 12.42 -14.64 -4.30
CA LEU A 161 10.98 -14.71 -3.97
C LEU A 161 10.50 -16.09 -3.50
N GLN A 162 11.43 -17.02 -3.28
CA GLN A 162 11.11 -18.43 -3.03
C GLN A 162 10.30 -18.64 -1.74
N GLU A 163 10.46 -17.75 -0.76
CA GLU A 163 9.77 -17.83 0.54
C GLU A 163 8.80 -16.67 0.77
N ASP A 164 8.49 -15.91 -0.27
CA ASP A 164 7.43 -14.92 -0.20
C ASP A 164 6.07 -15.61 -0.09
N PRO A 165 5.15 -15.09 0.74
CA PRO A 165 3.80 -15.64 0.84
C PRO A 165 3.02 -15.46 -0.47
N SER A 166 2.18 -16.44 -0.77
CA SER A 166 1.16 -16.35 -1.82
C SER A 166 0.07 -15.32 -1.47
N LEU A 167 -0.70 -14.90 -2.46
CA LEU A 167 -1.85 -14.01 -2.25
C LEU A 167 -2.83 -14.57 -1.20
N THR A 168 -3.12 -15.87 -1.26
CA THR A 168 -4.01 -16.55 -0.32
C THR A 168 -3.50 -16.46 1.11
N GLU A 169 -2.18 -16.62 1.33
CA GLU A 169 -1.57 -16.47 2.65
C GLU A 169 -1.63 -15.02 3.14
N ILE A 170 -1.33 -14.05 2.27
CA ILE A 170 -1.45 -12.62 2.58
C ILE A 170 -2.89 -12.30 3.01
N GLN A 171 -3.90 -12.78 2.28
CA GLN A 171 -5.31 -12.56 2.60
C GLN A 171 -5.72 -13.18 3.93
N ARG A 172 -5.26 -14.41 4.22
CA ARG A 172 -5.51 -15.09 5.51
C ARG A 172 -4.94 -14.30 6.67
N LEU A 173 -3.70 -13.82 6.55
CA LEU A 173 -3.04 -13.02 7.60
C LEU A 173 -3.74 -11.69 7.82
N MET A 174 -4.21 -11.06 6.74
CA MET A 174 -5.01 -9.84 6.84
C MET A 174 -6.34 -10.07 7.59
N ALA A 175 -6.98 -11.23 7.40
CA ALA A 175 -8.23 -11.59 8.06
C ALA A 175 -8.05 -12.00 9.53
N SER A 176 -6.92 -12.58 9.91
CA SER A 176 -6.69 -13.14 11.26
C SER A 176 -6.33 -12.11 12.34
N GLY A 177 -6.70 -10.83 12.17
CA GLY A 177 -6.75 -9.86 13.27
C GLY A 177 -5.44 -9.19 13.71
N GLY A 178 -4.26 -9.59 13.20
CA GLY A 178 -3.01 -8.83 13.41
C GLY A 178 -2.91 -7.54 12.56
N TYR A 179 -3.85 -7.40 11.62
CA TYR A 179 -3.75 -6.49 10.49
C TYR A 179 -5.09 -5.86 10.08
N GLY A 180 -6.21 -6.28 10.68
CA GLY A 180 -7.52 -5.67 10.47
C GLY A 180 -7.76 -4.63 11.55
N GLY A 181 -7.62 -3.35 11.21
CA GLY A 181 -8.20 -2.29 12.05
C GLY A 181 -9.71 -2.49 12.07
N LYS A 182 -10.28 -2.64 13.26
CA LYS A 182 -11.72 -2.44 13.47
C LYS A 182 -12.08 -0.99 13.14
#